data_AF-A0A0F7F7I9-F1
#
_entry.id   AF-A0A0F7F7I9-F1
#
_cell.length_a   1.000
_cell.length_b   1.000
_cell.length_c   1.000
_cell.angle_alpha   90.00
_cell.angle_beta   90.00
_cell.angle_gamma   90.00
#
_symmetry.space_group_name_H-M   'P 1'
#
loop_
_entity.id
_entity.type
_entity.pdbx_description
1 polymer ?
#
loop_
_entity_poly.entity_id
_entity_poly.type
_entity_poly.pdbx_seq_one_letter_code
_entity_poly.pdbx_strand_id
1 'polypeptide(L)'
;MTLEDKLKIVIDGQTVYLLDPVLFKSIKADKEINAIKVNSMDLVSEIIPFIEDNAESSLICYLLGRNWMFCIVYRVDNTWKRVQIENLTCNECGWQGISANPTIPELYLGTPNRWETLEETDFIYSVKCPQCKQELPRVSLWTKTL
;
A
#
# COMPACT_ATOMS: atom_id res chain seq x y z
N MET A 1 -11.72 -4.02 -24.63
CA MET A 1 -10.77 -3.74 -23.54
C MET A 1 -11.48 -2.86 -22.54
N THR A 2 -11.88 -3.41 -21.41
CA THR A 2 -12.60 -2.65 -20.36
C THR A 2 -11.62 -1.69 -19.67
N LEU A 3 -12.14 -0.70 -18.92
CA LEU A 3 -11.29 0.19 -18.10
C LEU A 3 -10.39 -0.63 -17.16
N GLU A 4 -10.91 -1.76 -16.68
CA GLU A 4 -10.25 -2.71 -15.80
C GLU A 4 -9.06 -3.43 -16.46
N ASP A 5 -9.09 -3.66 -17.77
CA ASP A 5 -7.96 -4.28 -18.50
C ASP A 5 -6.77 -3.33 -18.63
N LYS A 6 -7.01 -2.01 -18.63
CA LYS A 6 -5.95 -0.99 -18.77
C LYS A 6 -5.15 -0.75 -17.49
N LEU A 7 -5.64 -1.23 -16.35
CA LEU A 7 -5.09 -0.93 -15.02
C LEU A 7 -4.51 -2.18 -14.33
N LYS A 8 -4.42 -3.31 -15.04
CA LYS A 8 -3.77 -4.52 -14.55
C LYS A 8 -2.25 -4.35 -14.58
N ILE A 9 -1.62 -4.52 -13.44
CA ILE A 9 -0.16 -4.52 -13.28
C ILE A 9 0.28 -5.76 -12.50
N VAL A 10 1.57 -6.08 -12.55
CA VAL A 10 2.16 -7.14 -11.75
C VAL A 10 3.01 -6.52 -10.64
N ILE A 11 2.71 -6.87 -9.39
CA ILE A 11 3.47 -6.48 -8.21
C ILE A 11 3.73 -7.76 -7.40
N ASP A 12 5.00 -8.03 -7.09
CA ASP A 12 5.43 -9.21 -6.34
C ASP A 12 4.94 -10.54 -6.97
N GLY A 13 4.96 -10.62 -8.31
CA GLY A 13 4.45 -11.76 -9.06
C GLY A 13 2.93 -11.94 -9.04
N GLN A 14 2.18 -11.06 -8.38
CA GLN A 14 0.72 -11.07 -8.34
C GLN A 14 0.14 -10.07 -9.35
N THR A 15 -0.86 -10.50 -10.13
CA THR A 15 -1.67 -9.57 -10.93
C THR A 15 -2.63 -8.80 -10.03
N VAL A 16 -2.53 -7.47 -10.06
CA VAL A 16 -3.35 -6.56 -9.26
C VAL A 16 -3.92 -5.46 -10.15
N TYR A 17 -4.97 -4.80 -9.69
CA TYR A 17 -5.56 -3.64 -10.37
C TYR A 17 -5.12 -2.37 -9.66
N LEU A 18 -4.59 -1.41 -10.40
CA LEU A 18 -4.33 -0.07 -9.90
C LEU A 18 -5.66 0.70 -9.85
N LEU A 19 -6.02 1.22 -8.68
CA LEU A 19 -7.22 2.05 -8.54
C LEU A 19 -6.86 3.50 -8.81
N ASP A 20 -7.19 3.96 -10.01
CA ASP A 20 -7.25 5.39 -10.26
C ASP A 20 -8.52 6.01 -9.61
N PRO A 21 -8.60 7.35 -9.50
CA PRO A 21 -9.76 8.02 -8.90
C PRO A 21 -11.09 7.73 -9.62
N VAL A 22 -11.08 7.38 -10.90
CA VAL A 22 -12.29 7.09 -11.68
C VAL A 22 -12.82 5.70 -11.31
N LEU A 23 -11.95 4.70 -11.33
CA LEU A 23 -12.25 3.33 -10.92
C LEU A 23 -12.68 3.30 -9.46
N PHE A 24 -11.98 4.02 -8.56
CA PHE A 24 -12.38 4.12 -7.16
C PHE A 24 -13.79 4.67 -6.99
N LYS A 25 -14.16 5.74 -7.71
CA LYS A 25 -15.51 6.31 -7.67
C LYS A 25 -16.57 5.31 -8.15
N SER A 26 -16.28 4.56 -9.21
CA SER A 26 -17.19 3.50 -9.71
C SER A 26 -17.39 2.41 -8.66
N ILE A 27 -16.30 1.89 -8.10
CA ILE A 27 -16.36 0.82 -7.08
C ILE A 27 -17.10 1.29 -5.84
N LYS A 28 -16.93 2.55 -5.44
CA LYS A 28 -17.65 3.13 -4.31
C LYS A 28 -19.16 3.23 -4.53
N ALA A 29 -19.60 3.51 -5.75
CA ALA A 29 -21.01 3.56 -6.10
C ALA A 29 -21.63 2.16 -6.17
N ASP A 30 -20.98 1.25 -6.91
CA ASP A 30 -21.55 -0.05 -7.24
C ASP A 30 -21.30 -1.11 -6.15
N LYS A 31 -20.28 -0.90 -5.31
CA LYS A 31 -19.79 -1.84 -4.27
C LYS A 31 -19.44 -3.22 -4.82
N GLU A 32 -19.14 -3.31 -6.10
CA GLU A 32 -18.81 -4.55 -6.81
C GLU A 32 -17.68 -4.31 -7.80
N ILE A 33 -16.82 -5.31 -7.98
CA ILE A 33 -15.84 -5.38 -9.07
C ILE A 33 -16.01 -6.77 -9.69
N ASN A 34 -16.20 -6.85 -11.00
CA ASN A 34 -16.44 -8.12 -11.71
C ASN A 34 -17.54 -9.00 -11.07
N ALA A 35 -18.67 -8.38 -10.67
CA ALA A 35 -19.79 -9.04 -10.00
C ALA A 35 -19.46 -9.69 -8.63
N ILE A 36 -18.33 -9.34 -8.03
CA ILE A 36 -17.95 -9.74 -6.68
C ILE A 36 -18.04 -8.52 -5.76
N LYS A 37 -18.77 -8.66 -4.66
CA LYS A 37 -18.97 -7.61 -3.66
C LYS A 37 -17.67 -7.18 -2.99
N VAL A 38 -17.60 -5.88 -2.72
CA VAL A 38 -16.50 -5.23 -2.03
C VAL A 38 -16.95 -4.85 -0.62
N ASN A 39 -16.44 -5.58 0.38
CA ASN A 39 -16.91 -5.44 1.77
C ASN A 39 -16.16 -4.34 2.57
N SER A 40 -15.05 -3.82 2.05
CA SER A 40 -14.14 -2.94 2.82
C SER A 40 -14.15 -1.48 2.37
N MET A 41 -15.17 -1.03 1.61
CA MET A 41 -15.16 0.29 0.96
C MET A 41 -15.11 1.50 1.90
N ASP A 42 -15.62 1.35 3.13
CA ASP A 42 -15.59 2.44 4.12
C ASP A 42 -14.14 2.71 4.57
N LEU A 43 -13.40 1.65 4.92
CA LEU A 43 -11.97 1.73 5.28
C LEU A 43 -11.14 2.28 4.10
N VAL A 44 -11.43 1.84 2.88
CA VAL A 44 -10.70 2.31 1.70
C VAL A 44 -10.96 3.81 1.45
N SER A 45 -12.18 4.29 1.73
CA SER A 45 -12.50 5.72 1.56
C SER A 45 -11.70 6.64 2.47
N GLU A 46 -11.34 6.18 3.67
CA GLU A 46 -10.51 6.93 4.62
C GLU A 46 -9.05 7.04 4.15
N ILE A 47 -8.59 6.12 3.31
CA ILE A 47 -7.22 6.07 2.79
C ILE A 47 -7.03 6.98 1.58
N ILE A 48 -8.09 7.30 0.82
CA ILE A 48 -7.97 8.08 -0.42
C ILE A 48 -7.34 9.47 -0.22
N PRO A 49 -7.72 10.28 0.79
CA PRO A 49 -7.08 11.58 1.00
C PRO A 49 -5.57 11.47 1.18
N PHE A 50 -5.09 10.41 1.86
CA PHE A 50 -3.66 10.15 2.02
C PHE A 50 -2.97 9.89 0.67
N ILE A 51 -3.63 9.13 -0.22
CA ILE A 51 -3.10 8.80 -1.53
C ILE A 51 -3.07 10.03 -2.44
N GLU A 52 -4.12 10.85 -2.42
CA GLU A 52 -4.19 12.09 -3.19
C GLU A 52 -3.10 13.10 -2.75
N ASP A 53 -2.74 13.11 -1.46
CA ASP A 53 -1.69 13.96 -0.90
C ASP A 53 -0.26 13.43 -1.17
N ASN A 54 -0.11 12.22 -1.72
CA ASN A 54 1.20 11.57 -1.90
C ASN A 54 1.33 10.95 -3.30
N ALA A 55 1.96 11.70 -4.21
CA ALA A 55 2.12 11.35 -5.63
C ALA A 55 2.89 10.04 -5.88
N GLU A 56 3.71 9.59 -4.93
CA GLU A 56 4.44 8.33 -5.02
C GLU A 56 3.62 7.15 -4.48
N SER A 57 2.38 7.38 -4.03
CA SER A 57 1.49 6.33 -3.52
C SER A 57 0.31 6.06 -4.44
N SER A 58 -0.23 4.85 -4.37
CA SER A 58 -1.47 4.48 -5.05
C SER A 58 -2.18 3.39 -4.26
N LEU A 59 -3.45 3.15 -4.60
CA LEU A 59 -4.20 2.02 -4.10
C LEU A 59 -4.22 0.91 -5.15
N ILE A 60 -4.05 -0.34 -4.71
CA ILE A 60 -4.31 -1.51 -5.54
C ILE A 60 -5.42 -2.37 -4.93
N CYS A 61 -6.09 -3.15 -5.77
CA CYS A 61 -6.92 -4.25 -5.31
C CYS A 61 -6.61 -5.55 -6.03
N TYR A 62 -6.89 -6.66 -5.36
CA TYR A 62 -6.70 -8.00 -5.88
C TYR A 62 -7.67 -8.97 -5.23
N LEU A 63 -7.91 -10.09 -5.88
CA LEU A 63 -8.82 -11.11 -5.38
C LEU A 63 -8.04 -12.12 -4.53
N LEU A 64 -8.48 -12.32 -3.29
CA LEU A 64 -8.02 -13.40 -2.42
C LEU A 64 -9.18 -14.36 -2.16
N GLY A 65 -9.19 -15.48 -2.88
CA GLY A 65 -10.33 -16.40 -2.89
C GLY A 65 -11.56 -15.75 -3.51
N ARG A 66 -12.53 -15.33 -2.68
CA ARG A 66 -13.76 -14.63 -3.10
C ARG A 66 -13.88 -13.20 -2.56
N ASN A 67 -12.83 -12.68 -1.94
CA ASN A 67 -12.82 -11.37 -1.32
C ASN A 67 -11.87 -10.43 -2.06
N TRP A 68 -12.32 -9.21 -2.32
CA TRP A 68 -11.46 -8.13 -2.75
C TRP A 68 -10.64 -7.60 -1.59
N MET A 69 -9.33 -7.63 -1.76
CA MET A 69 -8.35 -7.05 -0.85
C MET A 69 -7.88 -5.71 -1.41
N PHE A 70 -7.56 -4.78 -0.52
CA PHE A 70 -6.99 -3.48 -0.85
C PHE A 70 -5.65 -3.32 -0.17
N CYS A 71 -4.70 -2.71 -0.87
CA CYS A 71 -3.37 -2.50 -0.36
C CYS A 71 -2.85 -1.18 -0.91
N ILE A 72 -2.18 -0.41 -0.05
CA ILE A 72 -1.48 0.80 -0.47
C ILE A 72 -0.14 0.35 -1.05
N VAL A 73 0.23 0.91 -2.19
CA VAL A 73 1.55 0.76 -2.77
C VAL A 73 2.26 2.10 -2.79
N TYR A 74 3.57 2.07 -2.59
CA TYR A 74 4.45 3.22 -2.63
C TYR A 74 5.56 2.97 -3.64
N ARG A 75 5.91 3.99 -4.42
CA ARG A 75 6.91 3.89 -5.48
C ARG A 75 8.30 4.21 -4.90
N VAL A 76 9.22 3.27 -5.07
CA VAL A 76 10.64 3.39 -4.72
C VAL A 76 11.44 2.99 -5.96
N ASP A 77 12.30 3.88 -6.46
CA ASP A 77 13.12 3.65 -7.66
C ASP A 77 12.33 3.08 -8.85
N ASN A 78 11.17 3.68 -9.15
CA ASN A 78 10.22 3.26 -10.19
C ASN A 78 9.57 1.88 -10.00
N THR A 79 9.75 1.26 -8.83
CA THR A 79 9.10 -0.01 -8.48
C THR A 79 8.02 0.21 -7.43
N TRP A 80 6.88 -0.43 -7.58
CA TRP A 80 5.83 -0.42 -6.56
C TRP A 80 6.17 -1.38 -5.42
N LYS A 81 6.06 -0.90 -4.19
CA LYS A 81 6.22 -1.68 -2.97
C LYS A 81 4.92 -1.60 -2.17
N ARG A 82 4.43 -2.75 -1.69
CA ARG A 82 3.28 -2.79 -0.80
C ARG A 82 3.66 -2.18 0.54
N VAL A 83 2.79 -1.37 1.11
CA VAL A 83 3.03 -0.72 2.39
C VAL A 83 1.79 -0.70 3.25
N GLN A 84 2.00 -0.78 4.56
CA GLN A 84 1.03 -0.38 5.55
C GLN A 84 1.39 1.02 6.04
N ILE A 85 0.38 1.89 6.12
CA ILE A 85 0.52 3.20 6.73
C ILE A 85 0.33 3.06 8.24
N GLU A 86 1.26 3.59 9.02
CA GLU A 86 1.23 3.48 10.47
C GLU A 86 1.71 4.74 11.17
N ASN A 87 1.23 4.96 12.39
CA ASN A 87 1.79 5.98 13.27
C ASN A 87 3.08 5.46 13.89
N LEU A 88 4.08 6.33 13.95
CA LEU A 88 5.42 5.99 14.40
C LEU A 88 5.93 7.07 15.36
N THR A 89 6.65 6.64 16.40
CA THR A 89 7.38 7.53 17.30
C THR A 89 8.86 7.16 17.28
N CYS A 90 9.75 8.14 17.12
CA CYS A 90 11.19 7.92 17.21
C CYS A 90 11.60 7.68 18.66
N ASN A 91 12.26 6.55 18.93
CA ASN A 91 12.73 6.20 20.27
C ASN A 91 13.80 7.16 20.84
N GLU A 92 14.52 7.86 19.96
CA GLU A 92 15.67 8.69 20.35
C GLU A 92 15.29 10.15 20.65
N CYS A 93 14.37 10.73 19.87
CA CYS A 93 14.00 12.16 20.02
C CYS A 93 12.51 12.40 20.24
N GLY A 94 11.68 11.34 20.25
CA GLY A 94 10.23 11.46 20.45
C GLY A 94 9.46 12.04 19.27
N TRP A 95 10.09 12.28 18.11
CA TRP A 95 9.40 12.71 16.89
C TRP A 95 8.22 11.76 16.59
N GLN A 96 7.05 12.32 16.30
CA GLN A 96 5.84 11.58 15.96
C GLN A 96 5.42 11.89 14.53
N GLY A 97 5.01 10.85 13.81
CA GLY A 97 4.56 11.01 12.43
C GLY A 97 3.94 9.74 11.89
N ILE A 98 3.76 9.73 10.57
CA ILE A 98 3.28 8.60 9.80
C ILE A 98 4.45 7.99 9.04
N SER A 99 4.48 6.67 8.90
CA SER A 99 5.41 5.94 8.05
C SER A 99 4.70 4.98 7.08
N ALA A 100 5.43 4.60 6.03
CA ALA A 100 5.03 3.56 5.08
C ALA A 100 5.89 2.31 5.29
N ASN A 101 5.33 1.28 5.91
CA ASN A 101 6.03 0.07 6.33
C ASN A 101 5.78 -1.10 5.36
N PRO A 102 6.81 -1.63 4.68
CA PRO A 102 6.67 -2.72 3.72
C PRO A 102 6.77 -4.13 4.33
N THR A 103 7.13 -4.26 5.62
CA THR A 103 7.51 -5.56 6.22
C THR A 103 6.34 -6.28 6.89
N ILE A 104 5.11 -5.86 6.62
CA ILE A 104 3.91 -6.48 7.18
C ILE A 104 3.57 -7.75 6.37
N PRO A 105 3.60 -8.95 6.96
CA PRO A 105 3.37 -10.19 6.21
C PRO A 105 2.01 -10.24 5.50
N GLU A 106 0.99 -9.61 6.07
CA GLU A 106 -0.39 -9.58 5.54
C GLU A 106 -0.47 -8.87 4.17
N LEU A 107 0.45 -7.96 3.85
CA LEU A 107 0.50 -7.27 2.57
C LEU A 107 0.70 -8.24 1.39
N TYR A 108 1.36 -9.37 1.63
CA TYR A 108 1.77 -10.34 0.63
C TYR A 108 0.84 -11.57 0.57
N LEU A 109 -0.37 -11.48 1.15
CA LEU A 109 -1.35 -12.54 1.02
C LEU A 109 -1.78 -12.72 -0.44
N GLY A 110 -1.65 -13.94 -0.96
CA GLY A 110 -2.00 -14.29 -2.33
C GLY A 110 -0.89 -14.08 -3.37
N THR A 111 0.32 -13.65 -2.95
CA THR A 111 1.48 -13.68 -3.84
C THR A 111 2.01 -15.12 -3.97
N PRO A 112 2.62 -15.50 -5.10
CA PRO A 112 3.16 -16.85 -5.31
C PRO A 112 4.26 -17.22 -4.30
N ASN A 113 5.19 -16.30 -4.03
CA ASN A 113 6.39 -16.54 -3.20
C ASN A 113 6.44 -15.58 -2.01
N ARG A 114 5.37 -15.55 -1.20
CA ARG A 114 5.18 -14.63 -0.07
C ARG A 114 6.43 -14.40 0.80
N TRP A 115 7.10 -15.47 1.21
CA TRP A 115 8.23 -15.37 2.13
C TRP A 115 9.47 -14.78 1.47
N GLU A 116 9.77 -15.19 0.23
CA GLU A 116 10.89 -14.62 -0.55
C GLU A 116 10.68 -13.13 -0.79
N THR A 117 9.46 -12.71 -1.16
CA THR A 117 9.14 -11.29 -1.35
C THR A 117 9.31 -10.50 -0.05
N LEU A 118 8.88 -11.06 1.08
CA LEU A 118 9.02 -10.40 2.38
C LEU A 118 10.50 -10.27 2.78
N GLU A 119 11.29 -11.32 2.60
CA GLU A 119 12.75 -11.28 2.85
C GLU A 119 13.43 -10.21 1.98
N GLU A 120 13.08 -10.11 0.69
CA GLU A 120 13.57 -9.03 -0.18
C GLU A 120 13.20 -7.64 0.34
N THR A 121 12.06 -7.51 1.03
CA THR A 121 11.63 -6.23 1.61
C THR A 121 12.36 -5.85 2.89
N ASP A 122 12.84 -6.82 3.65
CA ASP A 122 13.68 -6.59 4.83
C ASP A 122 15.05 -5.99 4.47
N PHE A 123 15.50 -6.16 3.22
CA PHE A 123 16.71 -5.54 2.69
C PHE A 123 16.49 -4.15 2.08
N ILE A 124 15.26 -3.61 2.11
CA ILE A 124 15.01 -2.27 1.55
C ILE A 124 15.61 -1.20 2.46
N TYR A 125 16.14 -0.15 1.82
CA TYR A 125 16.55 1.08 2.47
C TYR A 125 15.42 1.66 3.34
N SER A 126 15.61 1.65 4.66
CA SER A 126 14.75 2.36 5.59
C SER A 126 15.19 3.81 5.71
N VAL A 127 14.24 4.75 5.64
CA VAL A 127 14.50 6.15 5.95
C VAL A 127 14.77 6.31 7.44
N LYS A 128 15.59 7.30 7.77
CA LYS A 128 15.89 7.67 9.16
C LYS A 128 14.90 8.69 9.69
N CYS A 129 14.86 8.87 11.00
CA CYS A 129 14.05 9.91 11.63
C CYS A 129 14.34 11.28 10.99
N PRO A 130 13.33 12.02 10.51
CA PRO A 130 13.55 13.30 9.83
C PRO A 130 14.14 14.36 10.77
N GLN A 131 13.89 14.25 12.08
CA GLN A 131 14.34 15.19 13.10
C GLN A 131 15.76 14.91 13.60
N CYS A 132 16.04 13.73 14.14
CA CYS A 132 17.34 13.41 14.76
C CYS A 132 18.27 12.54 13.91
N LYS A 133 17.81 12.08 12.74
CA LYS A 133 18.54 11.21 11.81
C LYS A 133 18.94 9.84 12.37
N GLN A 134 18.40 9.45 13.53
CA GLN A 134 18.57 8.10 14.07
C GLN A 134 17.64 7.10 13.38
N GLU A 135 17.96 5.81 13.52
CA GLU A 135 17.11 4.74 13.01
C GLU A 135 15.72 4.79 13.65
N LEU A 136 14.72 4.45 12.85
CA LEU A 136 13.34 4.33 13.30
C LEU A 136 13.10 2.93 13.87
N PRO A 137 12.16 2.77 14.82
CA PRO A 137 11.90 1.46 15.43
C PRO A 137 11.27 0.45 14.48
N ARG A 138 10.80 0.90 13.31
CA ARG A 138 10.23 0.07 12.26
C ARG A 138 10.75 0.52 10.90
N VAL A 139 10.96 -0.44 10.01
CA VAL A 139 11.33 -0.18 8.61
C VAL A 139 10.30 0.76 8.00
N SER A 140 10.78 1.82 7.36
CA SER A 140 9.95 2.87 6.79
C SER A 140 10.53 3.28 5.44
N LEU A 141 9.74 3.18 4.37
CA LEU A 141 10.16 3.68 3.05
C LEU A 141 10.05 5.20 2.93
N TRP A 142 9.21 5.79 3.80
CA TRP A 142 8.91 7.20 3.82
C TRP A 142 8.36 7.59 5.20
N THR A 143 8.50 8.86 5.55
CA THR A 143 7.89 9.45 6.75
C THR A 143 7.32 10.85 6.49
N LYS A 144 6.27 11.22 7.22
CA LYS A 144 5.69 12.58 7.26
C LYS A 144 5.30 12.95 8.68
N THR A 145 5.58 14.19 9.06
CA THR A 145 5.15 14.73 10.35
C THR A 145 3.64 14.94 10.32
N LEU A 146 2.97 14.58 11.42
CA LEU A 146 1.53 14.83 11.62
C LEU A 146 1.24 16.32 11.83
#